data_AF-A0ABD3V619-F1
#
_entry.id   AF-A0ABD3V619-F1
#
_cell.length_a   1.000
_cell.length_b   1.000
_cell.length_c   1.000
_cell.angle_alpha   90.00
_cell.angle_beta   90.00
_cell.angle_gamma   90.00
#
_symmetry.space_group_name_H-M   'P 1'
#
loop_
_entity.id
_entity.type
_entity.pdbx_description
1 polymer ?
#
loop_
_entity_poly.entity_id
_entity_poly.type
_entity_poly.pdbx_seq_one_letter_code
_entity_poly.pdbx_strand_id
1 'polypeptide(L)'
;MTVLYIRRDEAQIKMLALKDRSDKDKALYGTEMKELQRIIHHDNKLKEFMSIKGNDRNEFKEEENAKKKRVSGDRDSDADKLTIKTLEQAFERIKEITGKDDLSTIVQDFLMKEDENFALYNYINEITDEVDALQEEINNQNKEIKLMEDDDVKHKKARLKLLKELEIKVEKLSQEADAAEKKNVEICKVLDQILEGVSCLFREINCDAVTIRDMLGAEEGVTKKNILQYMGLIEQRTLELMQMRQYLLMKKQPPTVQEKKDNKQQQMSTALRQEQHKYGVQHPVISIMLPSTQEDEEQIMEMVHQDLDTRPVTASELRTMVMKNIPRYIAYQQQKSKKHQVEKQRSKSPTH
;
A
#
# COMPACT_ATOMS: atom_id res chain seq x y z
N MET A 1 36.39 1.79 -3.70
CA MET A 1 36.08 1.69 -5.14
C MET A 1 34.61 1.33 -5.43
N THR A 2 33.97 0.50 -4.62
CA THR A 2 32.58 0.02 -4.85
C THR A 2 31.48 1.06 -4.57
N VAL A 3 31.60 1.88 -3.52
CA VAL A 3 30.56 2.86 -3.13
C VAL A 3 30.37 3.98 -4.17
N LEU A 4 31.45 4.49 -4.75
CA LEU A 4 31.38 5.53 -5.79
C LEU A 4 30.75 5.00 -7.08
N TYR A 5 31.02 3.74 -7.42
CA TYR A 5 30.43 3.08 -8.58
C TYR A 5 28.91 2.88 -8.40
N ILE A 6 28.48 2.40 -7.23
CA ILE A 6 27.05 2.25 -6.89
C ILE A 6 26.34 3.62 -6.94
N ARG A 7 26.93 4.67 -6.36
CA ARG A 7 26.34 6.01 -6.38
C ARG A 7 26.24 6.59 -7.79
N ARG A 8 27.21 6.29 -8.67
CA ARG A 8 27.16 6.68 -10.09
C ARG A 8 26.04 5.94 -10.81
N ASP A 9 25.94 4.64 -10.62
CA ASP A 9 24.93 3.80 -11.26
C ASP A 9 23.51 4.18 -10.82
N GLU A 10 23.30 4.41 -9.52
CA GLU A 10 22.04 4.94 -8.97
C GLU A 10 21.66 6.31 -9.58
N ALA A 11 22.63 7.20 -9.76
CA ALA A 11 22.38 8.50 -10.40
C ALA A 11 22.01 8.34 -11.89
N GLN A 12 22.68 7.42 -12.61
CA GLN A 12 22.37 7.12 -14.00
C GLN A 12 20.96 6.53 -14.15
N ILE A 13 20.57 5.61 -13.27
CA ILE A 13 19.22 5.03 -13.24
C ILE A 13 18.17 6.11 -12.97
N LYS A 14 18.39 6.98 -11.99
CA LYS A 14 17.48 8.11 -11.70
C LYS A 14 17.35 9.07 -12.88
N MET A 15 18.46 9.40 -13.53
CA MET A 15 18.47 10.26 -14.71
C MET A 15 17.70 9.63 -15.88
N LEU A 16 17.90 8.32 -16.12
CA LEU A 16 17.20 7.58 -17.17
C LEU A 16 15.68 7.53 -16.88
N ALA A 17 15.30 7.28 -15.63
CA ALA A 17 13.90 7.26 -15.21
C ALA A 17 13.22 8.63 -15.37
N LEU A 18 13.91 9.72 -15.04
CA LEU A 18 13.41 11.08 -15.25
C LEU A 18 13.27 11.41 -16.75
N LYS A 19 14.23 10.96 -17.57
CA LYS A 19 14.17 11.13 -19.02
C LYS A 19 13.01 10.36 -19.64
N ASP A 20 12.86 9.08 -19.30
CA ASP A 20 11.76 8.24 -19.77
C ASP A 20 10.39 8.79 -19.34
N ARG A 21 10.29 9.30 -18.11
CA ARG A 21 9.08 10.01 -17.65
C ARG A 21 8.82 11.27 -18.49
N SER A 22 9.84 12.10 -18.73
CA SER A 22 9.68 13.31 -19.55
C SER A 22 9.28 12.99 -20.99
N ASP A 23 9.81 11.91 -21.56
CA ASP A 23 9.49 11.51 -22.94
C ASP A 23 8.06 10.96 -23.04
N LYS A 24 7.60 10.22 -22.02
CA LYS A 24 6.19 9.79 -21.90
C LYS A 24 5.24 10.98 -21.73
N ASP A 25 5.58 11.93 -20.86
CA ASP A 25 4.77 13.13 -20.63
C ASP A 25 4.68 13.94 -21.94
N LYS A 26 5.78 14.11 -22.68
CA LYS A 26 5.77 14.74 -24.02
C LYS A 26 4.89 14.00 -25.02
N ALA A 27 4.93 12.66 -25.03
CA ALA A 27 4.10 11.86 -25.91
C ALA A 27 2.61 12.04 -25.57
N LEU A 28 2.25 12.07 -24.28
CA LEU A 28 0.90 12.33 -23.81
C LEU A 28 0.41 13.73 -24.20
N TYR A 29 1.21 14.77 -23.95
CA TYR A 29 0.89 16.12 -24.40
C TYR A 29 0.73 16.19 -25.93
N GLY A 30 1.53 15.44 -26.68
CA GLY A 30 1.40 15.33 -28.13
C GLY A 30 0.09 14.67 -28.58
N THR A 31 -0.38 13.65 -27.86
CA THR A 31 -1.69 13.02 -28.14
C THR A 31 -2.86 13.93 -27.77
N GLU A 32 -2.81 14.59 -26.61
CA GLU A 32 -3.83 15.55 -26.16
C GLU A 32 -3.93 16.74 -27.12
N MET A 33 -2.79 17.28 -27.58
CA MET A 33 -2.77 18.38 -28.55
C MET A 33 -3.45 18.00 -29.88
N LYS A 34 -3.19 16.78 -30.38
CA LYS A 34 -3.85 16.29 -31.61
C LYS A 34 -5.36 16.09 -31.42
N GLU A 35 -5.78 15.68 -30.22
CA GLU A 35 -7.20 15.54 -29.90
C GLU A 35 -7.90 16.89 -29.83
N LEU A 36 -7.31 17.87 -29.12
CA LEU A 36 -7.82 19.25 -29.09
C LEU A 36 -7.90 19.86 -30.49
N GLN A 37 -6.90 19.65 -31.34
CA GLN A 37 -6.94 20.09 -32.73
C GLN A 37 -8.07 19.45 -33.54
N ARG A 38 -8.38 18.16 -33.30
CA ARG A 38 -9.53 17.49 -33.94
C ARG A 38 -10.86 18.08 -33.48
N ILE A 39 -10.99 18.37 -32.19
CA ILE A 39 -12.19 19.01 -31.65
C ILE A 39 -12.38 20.40 -32.27
N ILE A 40 -11.33 21.21 -32.32
CA ILE A 40 -11.37 22.54 -32.95
C ILE A 40 -11.74 22.44 -34.43
N HIS A 41 -11.17 21.49 -35.17
CA HIS A 41 -11.50 21.29 -36.57
C HIS A 41 -12.98 20.89 -36.75
N HIS A 42 -13.49 20.01 -35.89
CA HIS A 42 -14.90 19.62 -35.91
C HIS A 42 -15.83 20.79 -35.59
N ASP A 43 -15.49 21.59 -34.58
CA ASP A 43 -16.27 22.78 -34.19
C ASP A 43 -16.26 23.86 -35.29
N ASN A 44 -15.11 24.11 -35.92
CA ASN A 44 -15.01 25.01 -37.06
C ASN A 44 -15.86 24.53 -38.24
N LYS A 45 -15.85 23.21 -38.53
CA LYS A 45 -16.67 22.63 -39.60
C LYS A 45 -18.16 22.74 -39.29
N LEU A 46 -18.56 22.53 -38.03
CA LEU A 46 -19.93 22.71 -37.59
C LEU A 46 -20.37 24.18 -37.68
N LYS A 47 -19.50 25.10 -37.27
CA LYS A 47 -19.73 26.55 -37.36
C LYS A 47 -19.87 27.01 -38.80
N GLU A 48 -19.04 26.50 -39.70
CA GLU A 48 -19.13 26.76 -41.14
C GLU A 48 -20.45 26.20 -41.72
N PHE A 49 -20.83 24.98 -41.35
CA PHE A 49 -22.11 24.38 -41.75
C PHE A 49 -23.33 25.18 -41.23
N MET A 50 -23.30 25.60 -39.97
CA MET A 50 -24.34 26.46 -39.37
C MET A 50 -24.39 27.84 -40.03
N SER A 51 -23.23 28.41 -40.39
CA SER A 51 -23.15 29.68 -41.10
C SER A 51 -23.71 29.57 -42.51
N ILE A 52 -23.42 28.50 -43.25
CA ILE A 52 -23.95 28.26 -44.59
C ILE A 52 -25.47 28.09 -44.53
N LYS A 53 -25.98 27.23 -43.65
CA LYS A 53 -27.43 27.05 -43.48
C LYS A 53 -28.14 28.29 -42.94
N GLY A 54 -27.47 29.06 -42.09
CA GLY A 54 -27.97 30.33 -41.57
C GLY A 54 -28.05 31.40 -42.66
N ASN A 55 -27.05 31.46 -43.55
CA ASN A 55 -27.04 32.35 -44.70
C ASN A 55 -28.09 31.96 -45.73
N ASP A 56 -28.24 30.67 -46.09
CA ASP A 56 -29.30 30.24 -46.99
C ASP A 56 -30.68 30.67 -46.46
N ARG A 57 -30.94 30.45 -45.16
CA ARG A 57 -32.22 30.85 -44.54
C ARG A 57 -32.43 32.37 -44.49
N ASN A 58 -31.35 33.15 -44.40
CA ASN A 58 -31.41 34.61 -44.43
C ASN A 58 -31.55 35.15 -45.86
N GLU A 59 -30.84 34.60 -46.85
CA GLU A 59 -30.99 34.94 -48.27
C GLU A 59 -32.41 34.62 -48.75
N PHE A 60 -32.97 33.45 -48.38
CA PHE A 60 -34.37 33.14 -48.68
C PHE A 60 -35.35 34.13 -48.03
N LYS A 61 -35.10 34.56 -46.78
CA LYS A 61 -35.93 35.57 -46.10
C LYS A 61 -35.77 36.97 -46.69
N GLU A 62 -34.57 37.36 -47.10
CA GLU A 62 -34.30 38.64 -47.76
C GLU A 62 -34.91 38.68 -49.16
N GLU A 63 -34.84 37.58 -49.92
CA GLU A 63 -35.46 37.45 -51.23
C GLU A 63 -36.99 37.45 -51.13
N GLU A 64 -37.56 36.80 -50.12
CA GLU A 64 -39.01 36.82 -49.84
C GLU A 64 -39.48 38.23 -49.41
N ASN A 65 -38.71 38.93 -48.58
CA ASN A 65 -39.00 40.31 -48.18
C ASN A 65 -38.81 41.31 -49.32
N ALA A 66 -37.84 41.09 -50.22
CA ALA A 66 -37.66 41.89 -51.43
C ALA A 66 -38.81 41.66 -52.43
N LYS A 67 -39.30 40.42 -52.57
CA LYS A 67 -40.51 40.10 -53.34
C LYS A 67 -41.75 40.74 -52.72
N LYS A 68 -41.92 40.68 -51.39
CA LYS A 68 -43.03 41.36 -50.67
C LYS A 68 -43.01 42.88 -50.82
N LYS A 69 -41.84 43.52 -50.85
CA LYS A 69 -41.74 44.98 -51.12
C LYS A 69 -42.08 45.34 -52.57
N ARG A 70 -41.72 44.50 -53.56
CA ARG A 70 -42.08 44.68 -54.97
C ARG A 70 -43.57 44.44 -55.26
N VAL A 71 -44.27 43.65 -54.44
CA VAL A 71 -45.71 43.35 -54.56
C VAL A 71 -46.61 44.45 -53.93
N SER A 72 -46.04 45.49 -53.32
CA SER A 72 -46.82 46.60 -52.74
C SER A 72 -47.18 47.73 -53.73
N GLY A 73 -46.72 47.66 -54.98
CA GLY A 73 -47.10 48.57 -56.06
C GLY A 73 -47.75 47.79 -57.21
N ASP A 74 -49.04 48.02 -57.41
CA ASP A 74 -49.93 47.45 -58.44
C ASP A 74 -50.10 45.92 -58.44
N ARG A 75 -51.26 45.46 -57.95
CA ARG A 75 -51.69 44.07 -58.11
C ARG A 75 -52.25 43.89 -59.51
N ASP A 76 -51.42 43.27 -60.34
CA ASP A 76 -51.75 42.77 -61.67
C ASP A 76 -52.94 41.79 -61.60
N SER A 77 -54.07 42.16 -62.20
CA SER A 77 -55.27 41.30 -62.31
C SER A 77 -54.97 39.98 -63.03
N ASP A 78 -53.89 39.90 -63.81
CA ASP A 78 -53.49 38.70 -64.53
C ASP A 78 -52.71 37.69 -63.67
N ALA A 79 -51.98 38.10 -62.63
CA ALA A 79 -51.33 37.18 -61.69
C ALA A 79 -52.38 36.46 -60.82
N ASP A 80 -53.41 37.18 -60.38
CA ASP A 80 -54.53 36.61 -59.65
C ASP A 80 -55.38 35.68 -60.55
N LYS A 81 -55.56 36.00 -61.84
CA LYS A 81 -56.23 35.10 -62.79
C LYS A 81 -55.43 33.85 -63.13
N LEU A 82 -54.10 33.96 -63.23
CA LEU A 82 -53.22 32.82 -63.47
C LEU A 82 -53.21 31.86 -62.28
N THR A 83 -53.19 32.40 -61.06
CA THR A 83 -53.30 31.59 -59.83
C THR A 83 -54.66 30.94 -59.67
N ILE A 84 -55.76 31.62 -60.04
CA ILE A 84 -57.09 31.01 -60.08
C ILE A 84 -57.14 29.86 -61.10
N LYS A 85 -56.62 30.07 -62.32
CA LYS A 85 -56.57 29.01 -63.35
C LYS A 85 -55.75 27.79 -62.92
N THR A 86 -54.62 27.99 -62.23
CA THR A 86 -53.81 26.86 -61.74
C THR A 86 -54.50 26.13 -60.59
N LEU A 87 -55.22 26.84 -59.73
CA LEU A 87 -56.04 26.24 -58.66
C LEU A 87 -57.23 25.45 -59.23
N GLU A 88 -57.90 25.97 -60.26
CA GLU A 88 -58.96 25.26 -60.99
C GLU A 88 -58.44 23.97 -61.63
N GLN A 89 -57.28 24.03 -62.31
CA GLN A 89 -56.64 22.84 -62.90
C GLN A 89 -56.19 21.82 -61.84
N ALA A 90 -55.69 22.28 -60.69
CA ALA A 90 -55.33 21.40 -59.59
C ALA A 90 -56.57 20.73 -58.99
N PHE A 91 -57.68 21.47 -58.88
CA PHE A 91 -58.94 20.96 -58.37
C PHE A 91 -59.55 19.91 -59.31
N GLU A 92 -59.51 20.15 -60.62
CA GLU A 92 -60.01 19.22 -61.63
C GLU A 92 -59.25 17.89 -61.59
N ARG A 93 -57.92 17.92 -61.39
CA ARG A 93 -57.12 16.71 -61.15
C ARG A 93 -57.47 15.99 -59.85
N ILE A 94 -57.68 16.74 -58.76
CA ILE A 94 -58.08 16.14 -57.46
C ILE A 94 -59.43 15.44 -57.60
N LYS A 95 -60.35 16.06 -58.34
CA LYS A 95 -61.68 15.53 -58.66
C LYS A 95 -61.62 14.24 -59.48
N GLU A 96 -60.76 14.20 -60.51
CA GLU A 96 -60.50 12.99 -61.31
C GLU A 96 -59.93 11.84 -60.47
N ILE A 97 -59.04 12.14 -59.53
CA ILE A 97 -58.37 11.12 -58.70
C ILE A 97 -59.29 10.61 -57.57
N THR A 98 -60.04 11.50 -56.93
CA THR A 98 -60.91 11.16 -55.79
C THR A 98 -62.28 10.63 -56.21
N GLY A 99 -62.72 10.90 -57.45
CA GLY A 99 -64.00 10.45 -57.99
C GLY A 99 -65.23 11.03 -57.28
N LYS A 100 -65.06 12.11 -56.49
CA LYS A 100 -66.13 12.81 -55.76
C LYS A 100 -66.38 14.15 -56.43
N ASP A 101 -67.64 14.51 -56.68
CA ASP A 101 -68.01 15.75 -57.37
C ASP A 101 -68.21 16.96 -56.44
N ASP A 102 -68.44 16.72 -55.15
CA ASP A 102 -68.75 17.76 -54.16
C ASP A 102 -67.48 18.32 -53.47
N LEU A 103 -67.23 19.61 -53.72
CA LEU A 103 -66.10 20.36 -53.17
C LEU A 103 -66.06 20.31 -51.63
N SER A 104 -67.22 20.38 -50.97
CA SER A 104 -67.30 20.34 -49.50
C SER A 104 -66.81 19.00 -48.96
N THR A 105 -67.20 17.90 -49.62
CA THR A 105 -66.79 16.55 -49.23
C THR A 105 -65.29 16.31 -49.45
N ILE A 106 -64.71 16.80 -50.55
CA ILE A 106 -63.26 16.67 -50.81
C ILE A 106 -62.43 17.44 -49.77
N VAL A 107 -62.83 18.69 -49.47
CA VAL A 107 -62.13 19.51 -48.48
C VAL A 107 -62.23 18.88 -47.09
N GLN A 108 -63.39 18.31 -46.74
CA GLN A 108 -63.56 17.64 -45.45
C GLN A 108 -62.72 16.36 -45.33
N ASP A 109 -62.68 15.52 -46.38
CA ASP A 109 -61.80 14.35 -46.42
C ASP A 109 -60.32 14.74 -46.34
N PHE A 110 -59.92 15.82 -47.03
CA PHE A 110 -58.56 16.32 -47.00
C PHE A 110 -58.19 16.83 -45.60
N LEU A 111 -59.08 17.58 -44.95
CA LEU A 111 -58.88 18.07 -43.58
C LEU A 111 -58.77 16.90 -42.60
N MET A 112 -59.62 15.88 -42.73
CA MET A 112 -59.52 14.68 -41.89
C MET A 112 -58.21 13.92 -42.10
N LYS A 113 -57.74 13.82 -43.36
CA LYS A 113 -56.45 13.19 -43.67
C LYS A 113 -55.28 14.04 -43.22
N GLU A 114 -55.39 15.36 -43.26
CA GLU A 114 -54.40 16.29 -42.75
C GLU A 114 -54.28 16.18 -41.24
N ASP A 115 -55.40 16.12 -40.51
CA ASP A 115 -55.43 15.90 -39.05
C ASP A 115 -54.80 14.55 -38.68
N GLU A 116 -55.12 13.48 -39.42
CA GLU A 116 -54.52 12.14 -39.22
C GLU A 116 -53.00 12.18 -39.47
N ASN A 117 -52.57 12.88 -40.52
CA ASN A 117 -51.16 13.01 -40.86
C ASN A 117 -50.41 13.90 -39.84
N PHE A 118 -51.07 14.93 -39.32
CA PHE A 118 -50.53 15.78 -38.25
C PHE A 118 -50.34 14.99 -36.96
N ALA A 119 -51.32 14.15 -36.59
CA ALA A 119 -51.20 13.24 -35.45
C ALA A 119 -50.05 12.23 -35.63
N LEU A 120 -49.91 11.66 -36.82
CA LEU A 120 -48.80 10.75 -37.15
C LEU A 120 -47.45 11.46 -37.09
N TYR A 121 -47.35 12.70 -37.59
CA TYR A 121 -46.12 13.47 -37.54
C TYR A 121 -45.69 13.76 -36.10
N ASN A 122 -46.64 14.15 -35.24
CA ASN A 122 -46.36 14.36 -33.82
C ASN A 122 -45.90 13.07 -33.14
N TYR A 123 -46.57 11.95 -33.42
CA TYR A 123 -46.15 10.64 -32.89
C TYR A 123 -44.74 10.25 -33.35
N ILE A 124 -44.41 10.45 -34.64
CA ILE A 124 -43.06 10.18 -35.15
C ILE A 124 -42.02 11.04 -34.44
N ASN A 125 -42.32 12.32 -34.18
CA ASN A 125 -41.41 13.21 -33.45
C ASN A 125 -41.23 12.73 -32.00
N GLU A 126 -42.30 12.40 -31.29
CA GLU A 126 -42.22 11.86 -29.92
C GLU A 126 -41.38 10.58 -29.85
N ILE A 127 -41.56 9.66 -30.80
CA ILE A 127 -40.74 8.45 -30.88
C ILE A 127 -39.28 8.77 -31.23
N THR A 128 -39.05 9.75 -32.09
CA THR A 128 -37.68 10.18 -32.44
C THR A 128 -36.97 10.75 -31.22
N ASP A 129 -37.66 11.59 -30.43
CA ASP A 129 -37.14 12.14 -29.19
C ASP A 129 -36.87 11.03 -28.15
N GLU A 130 -37.74 10.02 -28.05
CA GLU A 130 -37.53 8.86 -27.18
C GLU A 130 -36.32 8.01 -27.63
N VAL A 131 -36.16 7.79 -28.94
CA VAL A 131 -35.00 7.09 -29.50
C VAL A 131 -33.70 7.84 -29.20
N ASP A 132 -33.69 9.16 -29.34
CA ASP A 132 -32.52 9.97 -29.05
C ASP A 132 -32.17 9.92 -27.55
N ALA A 133 -33.18 9.97 -26.66
CA ALA A 133 -32.99 9.82 -25.22
C ALA A 133 -32.41 8.44 -24.85
N LEU A 134 -32.97 7.36 -25.39
CA LEU A 134 -32.48 6.00 -25.17
C LEU A 134 -31.06 5.82 -25.72
N GLN A 135 -30.76 6.42 -26.86
CA GLN A 135 -29.42 6.35 -27.45
C GLN A 135 -28.38 7.09 -26.60
N GLU A 136 -28.75 8.21 -25.98
CA GLU A 136 -27.92 8.90 -25.00
C GLU A 136 -27.68 8.05 -23.74
N GLU A 137 -28.73 7.41 -23.22
CA GLU A 137 -28.61 6.51 -22.07
C GLU A 137 -27.68 5.33 -22.36
N ILE A 138 -27.84 4.67 -23.50
CA ILE A 138 -26.95 3.59 -23.96
C ILE A 138 -25.51 4.10 -24.07
N ASN A 139 -25.30 5.30 -24.58
CA ASN A 139 -23.96 5.88 -24.69
C ASN A 139 -23.35 6.17 -23.32
N ASN A 140 -24.14 6.63 -22.36
CA ASN A 140 -23.69 6.88 -20.99
C ASN A 140 -23.36 5.57 -20.25
N GLN A 141 -24.22 4.55 -20.37
CA GLN A 141 -23.95 3.22 -19.82
C GLN A 141 -22.68 2.60 -20.42
N ASN A 142 -22.48 2.72 -21.74
CA ASN A 142 -21.26 2.23 -22.39
C ASN A 142 -19.99 2.96 -21.93
N LYS A 143 -20.08 4.27 -21.61
CA LYS A 143 -18.95 5.01 -21.01
C LYS A 143 -18.65 4.50 -19.60
N GLU A 144 -19.69 4.24 -18.80
CA GLU A 144 -19.53 3.71 -17.45
C GLU A 144 -18.90 2.31 -17.45
N ILE A 145 -19.36 1.42 -18.35
CA ILE A 145 -18.77 0.08 -18.54
C ILE A 145 -17.27 0.20 -18.86
N LYS A 146 -16.89 1.06 -19.81
CA LYS A 146 -15.47 1.27 -20.17
C LYS A 146 -14.64 1.78 -18.98
N LEU A 147 -15.19 2.69 -18.18
CA LEU A 147 -14.51 3.19 -16.99
C LEU A 147 -14.28 2.07 -15.97
N MET A 148 -15.30 1.22 -15.74
CA MET A 148 -15.18 0.05 -14.87
C MET A 148 -14.15 -0.96 -15.38
N GLU A 149 -14.13 -1.23 -16.69
CA GLU A 149 -13.13 -2.12 -17.30
C GLU A 149 -11.70 -1.60 -17.10
N ASP A 150 -11.49 -0.30 -17.29
CA ASP A 150 -10.18 0.34 -17.08
C ASP A 150 -9.74 0.26 -15.61
N ASP A 151 -10.67 0.47 -14.67
CA ASP A 151 -10.40 0.36 -13.25
C ASP A 151 -10.14 -1.09 -12.82
N ASP A 152 -10.86 -2.07 -13.37
CA ASP A 152 -10.61 -3.49 -13.16
C ASP A 152 -9.21 -3.89 -13.61
N VAL A 153 -8.75 -3.41 -14.76
CA VAL A 153 -7.37 -3.66 -15.23
C VAL A 153 -6.35 -3.06 -14.26
N LYS A 154 -6.57 -1.83 -13.77
CA LYS A 154 -5.69 -1.19 -12.78
C LYS A 154 -5.67 -1.97 -11.46
N HIS A 155 -6.84 -2.33 -10.93
CA HIS A 155 -6.97 -3.10 -9.69
C HIS A 155 -6.34 -4.47 -9.81
N LYS A 156 -6.54 -5.19 -10.93
CA LYS A 156 -5.91 -6.47 -11.20
C LYS A 156 -4.39 -6.35 -11.23
N LYS A 157 -3.86 -5.31 -11.88
CA LYS A 157 -2.41 -5.05 -11.91
C LYS A 157 -1.85 -4.72 -10.53
N ALA A 158 -2.55 -3.92 -9.73
CA ALA A 158 -2.16 -3.61 -8.35
C ALA A 158 -2.18 -4.88 -7.48
N ARG A 159 -3.23 -5.70 -7.59
CA ARG A 159 -3.36 -6.97 -6.87
C ARG A 159 -2.23 -7.95 -7.22
N LEU A 160 -1.89 -8.07 -8.51
CA LEU A 160 -0.79 -8.92 -8.95
C LEU A 160 0.57 -8.45 -8.42
N LYS A 161 0.80 -7.13 -8.33
CA LYS A 161 2.02 -6.59 -7.70
C LYS A 161 2.06 -6.93 -6.22
N LEU A 162 0.96 -6.70 -5.49
CA LEU A 162 0.88 -7.01 -4.07
C LEU A 162 1.09 -8.50 -3.80
N LEU A 163 0.50 -9.38 -4.61
CA LEU A 163 0.71 -10.83 -4.49
C LEU A 163 2.18 -11.19 -4.67
N LYS A 164 2.85 -10.67 -5.71
CA LYS A 164 4.29 -10.90 -5.90
C LYS A 164 5.13 -10.39 -4.75
N GLU A 165 4.81 -9.22 -4.21
CA GLU A 165 5.52 -8.67 -3.04
C GLU A 165 5.32 -9.55 -1.79
N LEU A 166 4.12 -10.09 -1.59
CA LEU A 166 3.83 -11.01 -0.49
C LEU A 166 4.52 -12.35 -0.68
N GLU A 167 4.53 -12.91 -1.90
CA GLU A 167 5.27 -14.14 -2.23
C GLU A 167 6.76 -13.98 -1.91
N ILE A 168 7.38 -12.87 -2.34
CA ILE A 168 8.80 -12.58 -2.04
C ILE A 168 9.02 -12.44 -0.52
N LYS A 169 8.10 -11.81 0.21
CA LYS A 169 8.21 -11.69 1.68
C LYS A 169 8.11 -13.06 2.36
N VAL A 170 7.16 -13.90 1.92
CA VAL A 170 7.00 -15.26 2.45
C VAL A 170 8.25 -16.09 2.17
N GLU A 171 8.80 -16.02 0.95
CA GLU A 171 10.01 -16.74 0.60
C GLU A 171 11.21 -16.30 1.46
N LYS A 172 11.39 -14.99 1.66
CA LYS A 172 12.45 -14.46 2.54
C LYS A 172 12.30 -14.90 3.99
N LEU A 173 11.09 -14.78 4.55
CA LEU A 173 10.82 -15.19 5.93
C LEU A 173 10.98 -16.71 6.11
N SER A 174 10.59 -17.51 5.11
CA SER A 174 10.82 -18.96 5.11
C SER A 174 12.31 -19.28 5.12
N GLN A 175 13.12 -18.61 4.29
CA GLN A 175 14.56 -18.81 4.26
C GLN A 175 15.24 -18.40 5.57
N GLU A 176 14.80 -17.30 6.19
CA GLU A 176 15.28 -16.85 7.49
C GLU A 176 14.92 -17.84 8.61
N ALA A 177 13.69 -18.37 8.59
CA ALA A 177 13.24 -19.40 9.52
C ALA A 177 14.04 -20.70 9.37
N ASP A 178 14.23 -21.18 8.13
CA ASP A 178 15.03 -22.38 7.84
C ASP A 178 16.49 -22.21 8.31
N ALA A 179 17.06 -21.02 8.12
CA ALA A 179 18.41 -20.72 8.57
C ALA A 179 18.52 -20.68 10.10
N ALA A 180 17.52 -20.11 10.78
CA ALA A 180 17.45 -20.10 12.24
C ALA A 180 17.27 -21.51 12.81
N GLU A 181 16.45 -22.34 12.18
CA GLU A 181 16.23 -23.72 12.59
C GLU A 181 17.49 -24.57 12.42
N LYS A 182 18.21 -24.44 11.30
CA LYS A 182 19.52 -25.10 11.12
C LYS A 182 20.52 -24.73 12.21
N LYS A 183 20.62 -23.44 12.55
CA LYS A 183 21.49 -22.97 13.64
C LYS A 183 21.05 -23.54 14.99
N ASN A 184 19.74 -23.60 15.25
CA ASN A 184 19.22 -24.14 16.50
C ASN A 184 19.55 -25.65 16.63
N VAL A 185 19.41 -26.41 15.54
CA VAL A 185 19.82 -27.82 15.49
C VAL A 185 21.31 -27.98 15.76
N GLU A 186 22.17 -27.14 15.18
CA GLU A 186 23.62 -27.15 15.45
C GLU A 186 23.93 -26.83 16.91
N ILE A 187 23.31 -25.80 17.48
CA ILE A 187 23.48 -25.42 18.89
C ILE A 187 23.02 -26.54 19.82
N CYS A 188 21.89 -27.19 19.52
CA CYS A 188 21.40 -28.32 20.30
C CYS A 188 22.40 -29.47 20.30
N LYS A 189 23.00 -29.81 19.15
CA LYS A 189 24.05 -30.85 19.06
C LYS A 189 25.26 -30.50 19.93
N VAL A 190 25.74 -29.26 19.88
CA VAL A 190 26.88 -28.82 20.71
C VAL A 190 26.51 -28.92 22.19
N LEU A 191 25.29 -28.51 22.55
CA LEU A 191 24.83 -28.55 23.93
C LEU A 191 24.72 -30.00 24.44
N ASP A 192 24.21 -30.92 23.62
CA ASP A 192 24.13 -32.34 23.96
C ASP A 192 25.53 -32.97 24.16
N GLN A 193 26.51 -32.60 23.32
CA GLN A 193 27.92 -33.00 23.51
C GLN A 193 28.50 -32.47 24.83
N ILE A 194 28.18 -31.23 25.21
CA ILE A 194 28.63 -30.66 26.49
C ILE A 194 27.97 -31.42 27.65
N LEU A 195 26.66 -31.69 27.60
CA LEU A 195 25.97 -32.45 28.64
C LEU A 195 26.59 -33.84 28.84
N GLU A 196 26.89 -34.53 27.74
CA GLU A 196 27.55 -35.83 27.78
C GLU A 196 28.97 -35.72 28.36
N GLY A 197 29.75 -34.73 27.94
CA GLY A 197 31.09 -34.46 28.48
C GLY A 197 31.09 -34.19 29.99
N VAL A 198 30.15 -33.37 30.47
CA VAL A 198 29.98 -33.08 31.90
C VAL A 198 29.58 -34.33 32.68
N SER A 199 28.65 -35.13 32.14
CA SER A 199 28.23 -36.40 32.73
C SER A 199 29.39 -37.40 32.86
N CYS A 200 30.21 -37.52 31.81
CA CYS A 200 31.41 -38.35 31.81
C CYS A 200 32.43 -37.88 32.85
N LEU A 201 32.72 -36.58 32.89
CA LEU A 201 33.69 -36.00 33.82
C LEU A 201 33.25 -36.15 35.29
N PHE A 202 31.96 -35.93 35.56
CA PHE A 202 31.36 -36.13 36.89
C PHE A 202 31.60 -37.56 37.39
N ARG A 203 31.44 -38.55 36.50
CA ARG A 203 31.66 -39.97 36.80
C ARG A 203 33.14 -40.31 36.95
N GLU A 204 34.02 -39.82 36.08
CA GLU A 204 35.46 -40.12 36.13
C GLU A 204 36.16 -39.56 37.37
N ILE A 205 35.79 -38.35 37.78
CA ILE A 205 36.36 -37.68 38.96
C ILE A 205 35.79 -38.24 40.28
N ASN A 206 34.82 -39.16 40.20
CA ASN A 206 34.07 -39.71 41.33
C ASN A 206 33.47 -38.60 42.20
N CYS A 207 32.73 -37.69 41.56
CA CYS A 207 31.96 -36.67 42.27
C CYS A 207 30.81 -37.33 43.06
N ASP A 208 30.45 -36.75 44.21
CA ASP A 208 29.43 -37.34 45.07
C ASP A 208 28.02 -37.16 44.49
N ALA A 209 27.50 -38.26 43.94
CA ALA A 209 26.16 -38.34 43.37
C ALA A 209 25.04 -38.17 44.42
N VAL A 210 25.33 -38.39 45.72
CA VAL A 210 24.34 -38.23 46.79
C VAL A 210 24.08 -36.76 47.08
N THR A 211 25.16 -35.97 47.24
CA THR A 211 25.08 -34.52 47.48
C THR A 211 24.31 -33.79 46.39
N ILE A 212 24.49 -34.20 45.12
CA ILE A 212 23.77 -33.55 44.02
C ILE A 212 22.30 -33.98 43.92
N ARG A 213 21.98 -35.25 44.22
CA ARG A 213 20.61 -35.75 44.24
C ARG A 213 19.77 -35.08 45.33
N ASP A 214 20.38 -34.81 46.48
CA ASP A 214 19.71 -34.09 47.58
C ASP A 214 19.42 -32.61 47.21
N MET A 215 20.32 -31.97 46.46
CA MET A 215 20.13 -30.59 45.96
C MET A 215 19.15 -30.46 44.78
N LEU A 216 19.16 -31.41 43.84
CA LEU A 216 18.37 -31.34 42.61
C LEU A 216 17.04 -32.12 42.68
N GLY A 217 16.85 -32.96 43.69
CA GLY A 217 15.66 -33.80 43.85
C GLY A 217 15.65 -35.04 42.94
N ALA A 218 14.47 -35.41 42.44
CA ALA A 218 14.25 -36.68 41.73
C ALA A 218 14.72 -36.73 40.27
N GLU A 219 15.18 -35.60 39.69
CA GLU A 219 15.70 -35.60 38.32
C GLU A 219 17.13 -36.16 38.30
N GLU A 220 17.26 -37.43 37.90
CA GLU A 220 18.57 -38.06 37.71
C GLU A 220 19.18 -37.68 36.36
N GLY A 221 20.40 -37.14 36.40
CA GLY A 221 21.22 -36.89 35.21
C GLY A 221 21.45 -35.41 34.90
N VAL A 222 22.46 -35.17 34.07
CA VAL A 222 22.83 -33.82 33.62
C VAL A 222 21.86 -33.36 32.53
N THR A 223 21.12 -32.29 32.80
CA THR A 223 20.15 -31.64 31.92
C THR A 223 20.53 -30.17 31.70
N LYS A 224 19.91 -29.53 30.69
CA LYS A 224 20.16 -28.11 30.37
C LYS A 224 19.90 -27.16 31.55
N LYS A 225 19.01 -27.55 32.48
CA LYS A 225 18.63 -26.74 33.64
C LYS A 225 19.60 -26.89 34.82
N ASN A 226 20.22 -28.07 34.97
CA ASN A 226 21.03 -28.41 36.13
C ASN A 226 22.55 -28.51 35.82
N ILE A 227 22.96 -28.32 34.57
CA ILE A 227 24.35 -28.46 34.10
C ILE A 227 25.34 -27.58 34.89
N LEU A 228 24.93 -26.37 35.26
CA LEU A 228 25.78 -25.44 36.01
C LEU A 228 26.07 -25.95 37.43
N GLN A 229 25.10 -26.60 38.07
CA GLN A 229 25.25 -27.21 39.39
C GLN A 229 26.20 -28.43 39.32
N TYR A 230 26.06 -29.28 38.30
CA TYR A 230 27.01 -30.37 38.05
C TYR A 230 28.43 -29.84 37.84
N MET A 231 28.61 -28.79 37.04
CA MET A 231 29.90 -28.15 36.81
C MET A 231 30.53 -27.57 38.08
N GLY A 232 29.74 -26.93 38.94
CA GLY A 232 30.23 -26.40 40.22
C GLY A 232 30.76 -27.49 41.17
N LEU A 233 30.08 -28.65 41.22
CA LEU A 233 30.57 -29.78 42.01
C LEU A 233 31.83 -30.42 41.43
N ILE A 234 31.92 -30.52 40.10
CA ILE A 234 33.14 -30.96 39.43
C ILE A 234 34.29 -30.01 39.76
N GLU A 235 34.07 -28.70 39.71
CA GLU A 235 35.07 -27.69 40.05
C GLU A 235 35.56 -27.86 41.50
N GLN A 236 34.63 -27.95 42.47
CA GLN A 236 34.98 -28.17 43.87
C GLN A 236 35.81 -29.45 44.04
N ARG A 237 35.38 -30.55 43.44
CA ARG A 237 36.07 -31.84 43.55
C ARG A 237 37.45 -31.82 42.90
N THR A 238 37.58 -31.14 41.77
CA THR A 238 38.86 -30.99 41.07
C THR A 238 39.84 -30.17 41.91
N LEU A 239 39.36 -29.08 42.55
CA LEU A 239 40.18 -28.27 43.46
C LEU A 239 40.68 -29.09 44.66
N GLU A 240 39.83 -29.92 45.27
CA GLU A 240 40.23 -30.83 46.34
C GLU A 240 41.32 -31.82 45.89
N LEU A 241 41.17 -32.43 44.71
CA LEU A 241 42.16 -33.34 44.13
C LEU A 241 43.50 -32.64 43.86
N MET A 242 43.48 -31.39 43.35
CA MET A 242 44.68 -30.59 43.14
C MET A 242 45.39 -30.27 44.46
N GLN A 243 44.64 -29.87 45.50
CA GLN A 243 45.21 -29.61 46.83
C GLN A 243 45.84 -30.87 47.44
N MET A 244 45.15 -32.02 47.35
CA MET A 244 45.70 -33.30 47.81
C MET A 244 46.99 -33.67 47.06
N ARG A 245 47.02 -33.51 45.74
CA ARG A 245 48.23 -33.74 44.93
C ARG A 245 49.37 -32.84 45.36
N GLN A 246 49.11 -31.55 45.57
CA GLN A 246 50.13 -30.59 46.01
C GLN A 246 50.69 -30.97 47.39
N TYR A 247 49.83 -31.32 48.34
CA TYR A 247 50.25 -31.82 49.64
C TYR A 247 51.13 -33.07 49.54
N LEU A 248 50.76 -34.04 48.68
CA LEU A 248 51.56 -35.25 48.45
C LEU A 248 52.92 -34.95 47.81
N LEU A 249 53.01 -33.97 46.90
CA LEU A 249 54.28 -33.53 46.32
C LEU A 249 55.19 -32.90 47.36
N MET A 250 54.65 -32.04 48.23
CA MET A 250 55.39 -31.46 49.35
C MET A 250 55.88 -32.54 50.32
N LYS A 251 55.12 -33.61 50.54
CA LYS A 251 55.51 -34.73 51.41
C LYS A 251 56.58 -35.64 50.79
N LYS A 252 56.66 -35.74 49.46
CA LYS A 252 57.65 -36.58 48.74
C LYS A 252 59.03 -35.92 48.59
N GLN A 253 59.15 -34.61 48.81
CA GLN A 253 60.45 -33.93 48.95
C GLN A 253 60.74 -33.68 50.45
N PRO A 254 61.68 -34.39 51.08
CA PRO A 254 62.11 -34.03 52.43
C PRO A 254 62.84 -32.67 52.39
N PRO A 255 62.75 -31.84 53.45
CA PRO A 255 63.54 -30.63 53.53
C PRO A 255 65.01 -31.01 53.71
N THR A 256 65.80 -30.98 52.63
CA THR A 256 67.24 -30.77 52.79
C THR A 256 67.44 -29.33 53.26
N VAL A 257 67.64 -29.18 54.57
CA VAL A 257 68.12 -27.95 55.17
C VAL A 257 69.52 -27.69 54.64
N GLN A 258 69.65 -26.84 53.63
CA GLN A 258 70.72 -25.87 53.56
C GLN A 258 70.14 -24.54 53.08
N GLU A 259 70.28 -23.56 53.95
CA GLU A 259 69.88 -22.17 53.77
C GLU A 259 70.46 -21.60 52.47
N LYS A 260 69.59 -21.03 51.64
CA LYS A 260 69.79 -19.72 51.04
C LYS A 260 68.44 -19.16 50.61
N LYS A 261 68.22 -17.93 51.08
CA LYS A 261 67.08 -17.05 50.83
C LYS A 261 66.60 -17.17 49.37
N ASP A 262 65.33 -17.52 49.18
CA ASP A 262 64.53 -16.94 48.11
C ASP A 262 63.03 -16.99 48.43
N ASN A 263 62.47 -15.80 48.49
CA ASN A 263 61.17 -15.44 49.02
C ASN A 263 60.03 -15.74 48.02
N LYS A 264 59.88 -17.01 47.60
CA LYS A 264 58.87 -17.40 46.60
C LYS A 264 57.91 -18.53 47.02
N GLN A 265 58.16 -19.21 48.14
CA GLN A 265 57.28 -20.30 48.62
C GLN A 265 56.09 -19.83 49.47
N GLN A 266 56.00 -18.53 49.78
CA GLN A 266 54.89 -17.94 50.54
C GLN A 266 53.82 -17.28 49.66
N GLN A 267 53.99 -17.28 48.32
CA GLN A 267 53.06 -16.65 47.37
C GLN A 267 52.02 -17.59 46.74
N MET A 268 52.21 -18.93 46.76
CA MET A 268 51.18 -19.85 46.23
C MET A 268 50.16 -20.33 47.27
N SER A 269 50.55 -20.45 48.54
CA SER A 269 49.61 -20.78 49.63
C SER A 269 48.72 -19.59 50.03
N THR A 270 49.14 -18.37 49.69
CA THR A 270 48.33 -17.15 49.84
C THR A 270 47.41 -16.89 48.65
N ALA A 271 47.78 -17.31 47.43
CA ALA A 271 46.93 -17.17 46.26
C ALA A 271 45.64 -18.03 46.33
N LEU A 272 45.71 -19.26 46.86
CA LEU A 272 44.50 -20.10 47.03
C LEU A 272 43.61 -19.66 48.20
N ARG A 273 44.17 -19.00 49.22
CA ARG A 273 43.39 -18.48 50.36
C ARG A 273 42.73 -17.13 50.06
N GLN A 274 43.26 -16.37 49.10
CA GLN A 274 42.65 -15.11 48.63
C GLN A 274 41.46 -15.32 47.68
N GLU A 275 41.27 -16.51 47.12
CA GLU A 275 40.09 -16.82 46.30
C GLU A 275 38.90 -17.36 47.13
N GLN A 276 39.10 -17.71 48.41
CA GLN A 276 38.00 -18.14 49.31
C GLN A 276 37.12 -16.98 49.84
N HIS A 277 37.43 -15.72 49.50
CA HIS A 277 36.63 -14.55 49.88
C HIS A 277 36.25 -13.65 48.68
N LYS A 278 36.08 -14.23 47.48
CA LYS A 278 35.51 -13.50 46.32
C LYS A 278 34.14 -13.97 45.86
N TYR A 279 33.64 -15.10 46.37
CA TYR A 279 32.26 -15.53 46.15
C TYR A 279 31.48 -15.53 47.47
N GLY A 280 31.57 -14.41 48.19
CA GLY A 280 30.42 -13.98 48.97
C GLY A 280 29.39 -13.46 47.96
N VAL A 281 28.18 -13.99 47.99
CA VAL A 281 27.02 -13.44 47.29
C VAL A 281 26.77 -12.03 47.85
N GLN A 282 27.51 -11.06 47.35
CA GLN A 282 27.08 -9.67 47.33
C GLN A 282 26.52 -9.50 45.93
N HIS A 283 25.19 -9.50 45.82
CA HIS A 283 24.57 -8.88 44.65
C HIS A 283 25.18 -7.47 44.56
N PRO A 284 25.93 -7.13 43.51
CA PRO A 284 26.17 -5.73 43.26
C PRO A 284 24.77 -5.15 43.05
N VAL A 285 24.35 -4.21 43.89
CA VAL A 285 23.30 -3.28 43.48
C VAL A 285 23.93 -2.48 42.35
N ILE A 286 23.88 -3.05 41.14
CA ILE A 286 24.09 -2.32 39.92
C ILE A 286 22.88 -1.40 39.87
N SER A 287 23.06 -0.17 40.34
CA SER A 287 22.16 0.92 39.96
C SER A 287 22.38 1.14 38.47
N ILE A 288 21.69 0.33 37.67
CA ILE A 288 21.55 0.55 36.24
C ILE A 288 20.71 1.82 36.15
N MET A 289 21.38 2.97 36.04
CA MET A 289 20.71 4.13 35.50
C MET A 289 20.45 3.78 34.04
N LEU A 290 19.19 3.49 33.71
CA LEU A 290 18.80 3.28 32.32
C LEU A 290 19.32 4.47 31.50
N PRO A 291 19.96 4.25 30.34
CA PRO A 291 20.13 5.31 29.38
C PRO A 291 18.75 5.94 29.15
N SER A 292 18.67 7.27 29.22
CA SER A 292 17.47 8.03 28.88
C SER A 292 17.17 7.85 27.40
N THR A 293 16.62 6.70 27.02
CA THR A 293 16.06 6.40 25.72
C THR A 293 14.57 6.69 25.81
N GLN A 294 14.18 7.83 25.24
CA GLN A 294 12.91 8.00 24.53
C GLN A 294 11.68 7.40 25.23
N GLU A 295 11.35 7.91 26.41
CA GLU A 295 10.11 7.60 27.14
C GLU A 295 8.80 7.98 26.40
N ASP A 296 8.88 8.49 25.16
CA ASP A 296 7.71 8.96 24.40
C ASP A 296 7.14 7.93 23.40
N GLU A 297 7.83 6.84 23.05
CA GLU A 297 7.36 5.89 22.01
C GLU A 297 6.75 4.58 22.56
N GLU A 298 7.16 4.08 23.73
CA GLU A 298 6.70 2.77 24.25
C GLU A 298 5.39 2.85 25.07
N GLN A 299 5.13 3.95 25.80
CA GLN A 299 3.90 4.08 26.60
C GLN A 299 2.59 4.09 25.79
N ILE A 300 2.65 4.32 24.48
CA ILE A 300 1.45 4.31 23.62
C ILE A 300 1.15 2.89 23.10
N MET A 301 2.16 2.02 22.97
CA MET A 301 1.97 0.66 22.45
C MET A 301 1.55 -0.33 23.55
N GLU A 302 1.92 -0.07 24.80
CA GLU A 302 1.65 -0.98 25.93
C GLU A 302 0.21 -0.89 26.49
N MET A 303 -0.53 0.19 26.22
CA MET A 303 -1.95 0.30 26.60
C MET A 303 -2.91 -0.48 25.68
N VAL A 304 -2.43 -1.05 24.58
CA VAL A 304 -3.27 -1.88 23.68
C VAL A 304 -3.24 -3.35 24.08
N HIS A 305 -2.26 -3.79 24.88
CA HIS A 305 -2.05 -5.22 25.16
C HIS A 305 -2.64 -5.72 26.48
N GLN A 306 -3.03 -4.87 27.43
CA GLN A 306 -3.51 -5.36 28.73
C GLN A 306 -4.97 -5.87 28.75
N ASP A 307 -5.80 -5.53 27.76
CA ASP A 307 -7.23 -5.88 27.77
C ASP A 307 -7.65 -6.93 26.71
N LEU A 308 -6.72 -7.51 25.94
CA LEU A 308 -7.07 -8.34 24.77
C LEU A 308 -6.78 -9.84 24.87
N ASP A 309 -6.22 -10.33 25.98
CA ASP A 309 -5.69 -11.71 26.04
C ASP A 309 -6.69 -12.82 26.42
N THR A 310 -8.00 -12.59 26.47
CA THR A 310 -8.93 -13.69 26.87
C THR A 310 -10.27 -13.85 26.15
N ARG A 311 -10.67 -12.99 25.19
CA ARG A 311 -11.92 -13.26 24.43
C ARG A 311 -11.99 -12.54 23.07
N PRO A 312 -12.58 -13.17 22.02
CA PRO A 312 -12.87 -12.48 20.77
C PRO A 312 -13.81 -11.28 20.98
N VAL A 313 -13.36 -10.10 20.55
CA VAL A 313 -14.09 -8.82 20.60
C VAL A 313 -15.06 -8.68 19.44
N THR A 314 -16.21 -8.04 19.69
CA THR A 314 -17.24 -7.78 18.67
C THR A 314 -16.90 -6.55 17.81
N ALA A 315 -17.43 -6.48 16.58
CA ALA A 315 -17.15 -5.39 15.64
C ALA A 315 -17.55 -3.99 16.16
N SER A 316 -18.52 -3.92 17.07
CA SER A 316 -18.96 -2.66 17.71
C SER A 316 -17.94 -2.17 18.74
N GLU A 317 -17.37 -3.08 19.52
CA GLU A 317 -16.34 -2.78 20.53
C GLU A 317 -15.04 -2.33 19.87
N LEU A 318 -14.65 -2.97 18.76
CA LEU A 318 -13.48 -2.59 17.97
C LEU A 318 -13.61 -1.16 17.42
N ARG A 319 -14.80 -0.80 16.89
CA ARG A 319 -15.07 0.56 16.39
C ARG A 319 -14.98 1.60 17.50
N THR A 320 -15.50 1.28 18.68
CA THR A 320 -15.49 2.19 19.83
C THR A 320 -14.08 2.41 20.36
N MET A 321 -13.27 1.35 20.46
CA MET A 321 -11.86 1.44 20.86
C MET A 321 -11.04 2.27 19.86
N VAL A 322 -11.23 2.04 18.57
CA VAL A 322 -10.55 2.81 17.51
C VAL A 322 -10.94 4.30 17.60
N MET A 323 -12.23 4.61 17.72
CA MET A 323 -12.71 5.99 17.85
C MET A 323 -12.16 6.71 19.08
N LYS A 324 -12.00 6.00 20.21
CA LYS A 324 -11.44 6.55 21.45
C LYS A 324 -9.93 6.85 21.33
N ASN A 325 -9.20 6.08 20.54
CA ASN A 325 -7.73 6.17 20.44
C ASN A 325 -7.22 7.04 19.26
N ILE A 326 -8.06 7.30 18.25
CA ILE A 326 -7.74 8.19 17.11
C ILE A 326 -7.26 9.59 17.53
N PRO A 327 -7.88 10.31 18.48
CA PRO A 327 -7.46 11.66 18.85
C PRO A 327 -6.04 11.68 19.45
N ARG A 328 -5.68 10.65 20.22
CA ARG A 328 -4.35 10.50 20.82
C ARG A 328 -3.28 10.20 19.77
N TYR A 329 -3.61 9.37 18.78
CA TYR A 329 -2.74 9.09 17.64
C TYR A 329 -2.48 10.34 16.78
N ILE A 330 -3.52 11.15 16.54
CA ILE A 330 -3.38 12.41 15.78
C ILE A 330 -2.50 13.42 16.53
N ALA A 331 -2.69 13.56 17.85
CA ALA A 331 -1.88 14.45 18.69
C ALA A 331 -0.38 14.06 18.67
N TYR A 332 -0.09 12.76 18.71
CA TYR A 332 1.28 12.23 18.60
C TYR A 332 1.94 12.58 17.26
N GLN A 333 1.24 12.40 16.14
CA GLN A 333 1.76 12.75 14.81
C GLN A 333 2.04 14.25 14.65
N GLN A 334 1.22 15.10 15.27
CA GLN A 334 1.45 16.56 15.30
C GLN A 334 2.67 16.96 16.14
N GLN A 335 2.94 16.26 17.25
CA GLN A 335 4.14 16.52 18.06
C GLN A 335 5.42 16.04 17.35
N LYS A 336 5.38 14.88 16.67
CA LYS A 336 6.51 14.34 15.90
C LYS A 336 6.92 15.26 14.75
N SER A 337 5.94 15.79 14.04
CA SER A 337 6.15 16.74 12.94
C SER A 337 6.69 18.11 13.42
N LYS A 338 6.27 18.58 14.60
CA LYS A 338 6.86 19.77 15.24
C LYS A 338 8.31 19.57 15.69
N LYS A 339 8.65 18.42 16.32
CA LYS A 339 10.04 18.09 16.71
C LYS A 339 10.97 18.06 15.48
N HIS A 340 10.53 17.47 14.37
CA HIS A 340 11.29 17.45 13.11
C HIS A 340 11.51 18.84 12.47
N GLN A 341 10.60 19.81 12.66
CA GLN A 341 10.80 21.18 12.17
C GLN A 341 11.82 21.96 13.01
N VAL A 342 11.80 21.78 14.33
CA VAL A 342 12.74 22.46 15.26
C VAL A 342 14.18 21.96 15.07
N GLU A 343 14.35 20.67 14.83
CA GLU A 343 15.67 20.06 14.57
C GLU A 343 16.27 20.54 13.24
N LYS A 344 15.44 20.77 12.21
CA LYS A 344 15.83 21.35 10.91
C LYS A 344 16.21 22.83 10.98
N GLN A 345 15.72 23.57 11.98
CA GLN A 345 16.09 24.97 12.20
C GLN A 345 17.40 25.10 12.98
N ARG A 346 17.68 24.21 13.94
CA ARG A 346 18.96 24.15 14.66
C ARG A 346 20.16 23.80 13.78
N SER A 347 19.96 23.03 12.71
CA SER A 347 21.04 22.65 11.78
C SER A 347 21.39 23.75 10.75
N LYS A 348 20.72 24.91 10.78
CA LYS A 348 20.92 26.00 9.81
C LYS A 348 21.52 27.30 10.40
N SER A 349 21.77 27.36 11.71
CA SER A 349 22.47 28.48 12.35
C SER A 349 23.99 28.31 12.22
N PRO A 350 24.71 29.23 11.56
CA PRO A 350 26.17 29.17 11.47
C PRO A 350 26.79 29.55 12.81
N THR A 351 27.69 28.68 13.29
CA THR A 351 28.54 28.92 14.46
C THR A 351 29.37 30.18 14.21
N HIS A 352 29.26 31.14 15.12
CA HIS A 352 29.96 32.42 15.02
C HIS A 352 31.38 32.35 15.55
#